data_AF-A0A924QXG9-F1
#
_entry.id   AF-A0A924QXG9-F1
#
_cell.length_a   1.000
_cell.length_b   1.000
_cell.length_c   1.000
_cell.angle_alpha   90.00
_cell.angle_beta   90.00
_cell.angle_gamma   90.00
#
_symmetry.space_group_name_H-M   'P 1'
#
loop_
_entity.id
_entity.type
_entity.pdbx_description
1 polymer ?
#
loop_
_entity_poly.entity_id
_entity_poly.type
_entity_poly.pdbx_seq_one_letter_code
_entity_poly.pdbx_strand_id
1 'polypeptide(L)'
;MNSVISATLPVRLSDAPLLARLLRSRVCAGFPSPAEDLGAQRIDLTQMLVVHPQATYFLRASGQSMVEAGIFDNDIMVVDRAIKPRHNHIVVAIVDGDFTVKHLYQRAGRIKLKAANPTFPDIVPKEGQTIEVWGVVTSTIKQFPV
;
A
#
# COMPACT_ATOMS: atom_id res chain seq x y z
N MET A 1 -32.68 -10.50 6.34
CA MET A 1 -31.73 -11.61 6.60
C MET A 1 -30.54 -11.42 5.69
N ASN A 2 -29.36 -11.57 6.27
CA ASN A 2 -28.06 -11.04 5.84
C ASN A 2 -27.60 -11.54 4.46
N SER A 3 -27.37 -10.62 3.52
CA SER A 3 -26.49 -10.88 2.37
C SER A 3 -25.05 -10.81 2.86
N VAL A 4 -24.44 -12.00 2.90
CA VAL A 4 -23.06 -12.24 3.32
C VAL A 4 -22.13 -11.50 2.38
N ILE A 5 -21.28 -10.62 2.94
CA ILE A 5 -20.19 -9.95 2.24
C ILE A 5 -19.26 -11.04 1.72
N SER A 6 -19.20 -11.18 0.39
CA SER A 6 -18.29 -12.10 -0.29
C SER A 6 -16.85 -11.75 0.09
N ALA A 7 -16.17 -12.65 0.79
CA ALA A 7 -14.76 -12.52 1.12
C ALA A 7 -13.98 -12.40 -0.19
N THR A 8 -13.50 -11.19 -0.49
CA THR A 8 -12.72 -10.93 -1.69
C THR A 8 -11.32 -11.50 -1.44
N LEU A 9 -11.15 -12.78 -1.75
CA LEU A 9 -9.86 -13.43 -1.68
C LEU A 9 -8.88 -12.68 -2.58
N PRO A 10 -7.64 -12.42 -2.12
CA PRO A 10 -6.65 -11.74 -2.93
C PRO A 10 -6.39 -12.49 -4.25
N VAL A 11 -6.51 -11.78 -5.37
CA VAL A 11 -6.28 -12.32 -6.73
C VAL A 11 -4.78 -12.31 -7.04
N ARG A 12 -4.26 -13.43 -7.55
CA ARG A 12 -2.85 -13.57 -7.99
C ARG A 12 -2.64 -12.85 -9.32
N LEU A 13 -1.53 -12.11 -9.45
CA LEU A 13 -1.08 -11.49 -10.70
C LEU A 13 -0.81 -12.56 -11.77
N SER A 14 -1.22 -12.31 -13.01
CA SER A 14 -0.78 -13.08 -14.18
C SER A 14 0.65 -12.68 -14.58
N ASP A 15 1.43 -13.65 -15.09
CA ASP A 15 2.86 -13.46 -15.41
C ASP A 15 3.13 -12.66 -16.70
N ALA A 16 2.12 -12.06 -17.33
CA ALA A 16 2.30 -11.26 -18.54
C ALA A 16 2.82 -9.84 -18.18
N PRO A 17 3.93 -9.37 -18.76
CA PRO A 17 4.50 -8.06 -18.44
C PRO A 17 3.59 -6.92 -18.93
N LEU A 18 3.27 -5.98 -18.05
CA LEU A 18 2.53 -4.76 -18.42
C LEU A 18 3.53 -3.70 -18.89
N LEU A 19 3.86 -3.76 -20.18
CA LEU A 19 4.77 -2.81 -20.81
C LEU A 19 4.08 -1.46 -21.03
N ALA A 20 4.61 -0.41 -20.41
CA ALA A 20 4.17 0.96 -20.61
C ALA A 20 5.35 1.83 -21.08
N ARG A 21 5.06 2.96 -21.71
CA ARG A 21 6.07 3.95 -22.08
C ARG A 21 6.10 5.05 -21.03
N LEU A 22 7.23 5.22 -20.35
CA LEU A 22 7.46 6.32 -19.43
C LEU A 22 8.37 7.34 -20.09
N LEU A 23 7.96 8.60 -20.08
CA LEU A 23 8.84 9.71 -20.46
C LEU A 23 9.90 9.87 -19.38
N ARG A 24 11.19 9.96 -19.76
CA ARG A 24 12.27 10.13 -18.77
C ARG A 24 12.24 11.51 -18.11
N SER A 25 11.75 12.51 -18.81
CA SER A 25 11.51 13.84 -18.26
C SER A 25 10.33 13.80 -17.30
N ARG A 26 10.48 14.51 -16.18
CA ARG A 26 9.37 14.71 -15.24
C ARG A 26 8.45 15.77 -15.83
N VAL A 27 7.19 15.44 -16.02
CA VAL A 27 6.19 16.46 -16.34
C VAL A 27 6.03 17.34 -15.10
N CYS A 28 6.32 18.64 -15.25
CA CYS A 28 6.11 19.59 -14.17
C CYS A 28 4.61 19.60 -13.82
N ALA A 29 4.25 19.47 -12.54
CA ALA A 29 2.88 19.67 -12.08
C ALA A 29 2.47 21.16 -12.08
N GLY A 30 3.11 21.97 -12.93
CA GLY A 30 3.02 23.43 -13.04
C GLY A 30 3.35 23.90 -14.46
N PHE A 31 3.78 25.16 -14.65
CA PHE A 31 3.99 25.71 -16.00
C PHE A 31 5.17 25.01 -16.73
N PRO A 32 4.93 24.36 -17.88
CA PRO A 32 5.98 23.62 -18.58
C PRO A 32 6.90 24.58 -19.34
N SER A 33 8.21 24.34 -19.27
CA SER A 33 9.17 25.03 -20.13
C SER A 33 9.24 24.29 -21.49
N PRO A 34 9.17 24.97 -22.65
CA PRO A 34 8.94 24.31 -23.95
C PRO A 34 10.09 23.48 -24.53
N ALA A 35 11.27 23.45 -23.89
CA ALA A 35 12.52 23.08 -24.55
C ALA A 35 13.10 21.70 -24.19
N GLU A 36 12.35 20.80 -23.53
CA GLU A 36 12.87 19.47 -23.18
C GLU A 36 12.62 18.44 -24.28
N ASP A 37 13.71 17.92 -24.84
CA ASP A 37 13.71 16.76 -25.73
C ASP A 37 13.29 15.50 -24.96
N LEU A 38 12.10 14.98 -25.26
CA LEU A 38 11.42 13.95 -24.49
C LEU A 38 11.92 12.55 -24.89
N GLY A 39 13.10 12.17 -24.41
CA GLY A 39 13.57 10.79 -24.50
C GLY A 39 12.63 9.81 -23.77
N ALA A 40 11.91 8.97 -24.50
CA ALA A 40 11.00 7.99 -23.93
C ALA A 40 11.72 6.66 -23.63
N GLN A 41 11.54 6.11 -22.43
CA GLN A 41 12.01 4.76 -22.06
C GLN A 41 10.82 3.83 -21.92
N ARG A 42 10.99 2.57 -22.34
CA ARG A 42 10.03 1.51 -22.00
C ARG A 42 10.24 1.10 -20.55
N ILE A 43 9.16 1.08 -19.78
CA ILE A 43 9.13 0.59 -18.41
C ILE A 43 8.18 -0.60 -18.32
N ASP A 44 8.45 -1.49 -17.39
CA ASP A 44 7.53 -2.54 -16.99
C ASP A 44 7.01 -2.17 -15.59
N LEU A 45 5.72 -1.82 -15.52
CA LEU A 45 5.10 -1.43 -14.25
C LEU A 45 5.08 -2.59 -13.26
N THR A 46 4.95 -3.82 -13.74
CA THR A 46 5.00 -5.01 -12.90
C THR A 46 6.38 -5.12 -12.26
N GLN A 47 7.46 -5.01 -13.04
CA GLN A 47 8.83 -5.07 -12.47
C GLN A 47 9.14 -3.93 -11.50
N MET A 48 8.55 -2.74 -11.71
CA MET A 48 8.78 -1.60 -10.81
C MET A 48 8.03 -1.72 -9.48
N LEU A 49 6.81 -2.28 -9.49
CA LEU A 49 5.93 -2.33 -8.32
C LEU A 49 5.98 -3.67 -7.57
N VAL A 50 6.31 -4.76 -8.28
CA VAL A 50 6.19 -6.14 -7.81
C VAL A 50 7.59 -6.76 -7.70
N VAL A 51 8.15 -6.76 -6.49
CA VAL A 51 9.46 -7.36 -6.21
C VAL A 51 9.35 -8.89 -6.09
N HIS A 52 8.34 -9.37 -5.36
CA HIS A 52 8.08 -10.80 -5.20
C HIS A 52 6.70 -11.15 -5.78
N PRO A 53 6.59 -11.52 -7.08
CA PRO A 53 5.31 -11.79 -7.74
C PRO A 53 4.42 -12.81 -7.03
N GLN A 54 5.04 -13.79 -6.39
CA GLN A 54 4.33 -14.86 -5.68
C GLN A 54 3.82 -14.46 -4.30
N ALA A 55 4.24 -13.30 -3.78
CA ALA A 55 3.90 -12.82 -2.45
C ALA A 55 3.35 -11.38 -2.46
N THR A 56 3.08 -10.82 -3.64
CA THR A 56 2.57 -9.47 -3.81
C THR A 56 1.08 -9.47 -4.11
N TYR A 57 0.37 -8.55 -3.46
CA TYR A 57 -1.08 -8.43 -3.50
C TYR A 57 -1.47 -6.96 -3.65
N PHE A 58 -2.60 -6.72 -4.32
CA PHE A 58 -3.19 -5.39 -4.39
C PHE A 58 -4.41 -5.32 -3.48
N LEU A 59 -4.45 -4.33 -2.61
CA LEU A 59 -5.58 -4.08 -1.72
C LEU A 59 -6.09 -2.65 -1.93
N ARG A 60 -7.39 -2.44 -1.78
CA ARG A 60 -7.96 -1.10 -1.80
C ARG A 60 -8.00 -0.52 -0.38
N ALA A 61 -7.45 0.67 -0.20
CA ALA A 61 -7.53 1.39 1.06
C ALA A 61 -8.97 1.86 1.29
N SER A 62 -9.39 1.82 2.56
CA SER A 62 -10.70 2.29 3.01
C SER A 62 -10.51 3.17 4.25
N GLY A 63 -11.11 4.36 4.22
CA GLY A 63 -11.05 5.34 5.31
C GLY A 63 -9.83 6.26 5.28
N GLN A 64 -9.67 7.03 6.35
CA GLN A 64 -8.77 8.20 6.40
C GLN A 64 -7.65 8.09 7.44
N SER A 65 -7.46 6.93 8.06
CA SER A 65 -6.48 6.77 9.14
C SER A 65 -5.01 6.91 8.71
N MET A 66 -4.73 6.99 7.41
CA MET A 66 -3.39 7.03 6.84
C MET A 66 -3.14 8.20 5.88
N VAL A 67 -3.96 9.26 5.95
CA VAL A 67 -3.89 10.41 5.02
C VAL A 67 -2.55 11.15 5.08
N GLU A 68 -1.92 11.29 6.26
CA GLU A 68 -0.60 11.94 6.39
C GLU A 68 0.53 11.07 5.84
N ALA A 69 0.31 9.77 5.66
CA ALA A 69 1.21 8.87 4.95
C ALA A 69 0.96 8.86 3.43
N GLY A 70 0.04 9.71 2.94
CA GLY A 70 -0.32 9.80 1.53
C GLY A 70 -1.22 8.66 1.05
N ILE A 71 -1.82 7.88 1.95
CA ILE A 71 -2.80 6.82 1.64
C ILE A 71 -4.19 7.35 1.91
N PHE A 72 -4.97 7.49 0.85
CA PHE A 72 -6.32 8.04 0.88
C PHE A 72 -7.33 6.93 0.60
N ASP A 73 -8.58 7.24 0.92
CA ASP A 73 -9.70 6.37 0.60
C ASP A 73 -9.70 6.02 -0.90
N ASN A 74 -9.97 4.75 -1.22
CA ASN A 74 -9.95 4.19 -2.57
C ASN A 74 -8.59 4.07 -3.28
N ASP A 75 -7.47 4.44 -2.64
CA ASP A 75 -6.14 4.15 -3.20
C ASP A 75 -5.89 2.65 -3.33
N ILE A 76 -5.15 2.24 -4.36
CA ILE A 76 -4.69 0.86 -4.52
C ILE A 76 -3.32 0.73 -3.85
N MET A 77 -3.20 -0.11 -2.85
CA MET A 77 -1.96 -0.42 -2.16
C MET A 77 -1.33 -1.69 -2.73
N VAL A 78 -0.02 -1.66 -2.98
CA VAL A 78 0.78 -2.84 -3.30
C VAL A 78 1.38 -3.37 -2.00
N VAL A 79 1.09 -4.62 -1.68
CA VAL A 79 1.42 -5.26 -0.41
C VAL A 79 2.24 -6.51 -0.66
N ASP A 80 3.41 -6.60 -0.04
CA ASP A 80 4.33 -7.71 -0.19
C ASP A 80 4.45 -8.48 1.13
N ARG A 81 4.16 -9.79 1.10
CA ARG A 81 4.22 -10.69 2.26
C ARG A 81 5.61 -11.30 2.48
N ALA A 82 6.50 -11.27 1.49
CA ALA A 82 7.85 -11.78 1.61
C ALA A 82 8.79 -10.79 2.32
N ILE A 83 8.44 -9.50 2.32
CA ILE A 83 9.22 -8.48 3.03
C ILE A 83 9.04 -8.61 4.54
N LYS A 84 10.14 -8.84 5.25
CA LYS A 84 10.15 -8.85 6.73
C LYS A 84 9.75 -7.46 7.27
N PRO A 85 8.67 -7.34 8.06
CA PRO A 85 8.24 -6.07 8.64
C PRO A 85 9.31 -5.48 9.55
N ARG A 86 9.47 -4.15 9.52
CA ARG A 86 10.38 -3.40 10.40
C ARG A 86 9.68 -2.19 10.98
N HIS A 87 10.26 -1.63 12.04
CA HIS A 87 9.80 -0.39 12.62
C HIS A 87 9.64 0.72 11.56
N ASN A 88 8.53 1.46 11.65
CA ASN A 88 8.04 2.50 10.75
C ASN A 88 7.60 2.04 9.35
N HIS A 89 7.73 0.76 8.98
CA HIS A 89 7.08 0.28 7.76
C HIS A 89 5.57 0.49 7.84
N ILE A 90 4.96 0.83 6.70
CA ILE A 90 3.51 0.77 6.57
C ILE A 90 3.17 -0.71 6.34
N VAL A 91 2.28 -1.24 7.18
CA VAL A 91 1.91 -2.65 7.15
C VAL A 91 0.41 -2.80 7.06
N VAL A 92 0.00 -3.88 6.42
CA VAL A 92 -1.34 -4.43 6.58
C VAL A 92 -1.25 -5.43 7.73
N ALA A 93 -2.05 -5.21 8.76
CA ALA A 93 -2.13 -6.05 9.93
C ALA A 93 -3.56 -6.58 10.10
N ILE A 94 -3.67 -7.74 10.72
CA ILE A 94 -4.94 -8.34 11.14
C ILE A 94 -5.04 -8.14 12.65
N VAL A 95 -6.11 -7.48 13.08
CA VAL A 95 -6.43 -7.23 14.49
C VAL A 95 -7.83 -7.78 14.73
N ASP A 96 -7.96 -8.76 15.60
CA ASP A 96 -9.24 -9.46 15.89
C ASP A 96 -9.97 -10.01 14.65
N GLY A 97 -9.20 -10.38 13.61
CA GLY A 97 -9.73 -10.90 12.35
C GLY A 97 -9.98 -9.85 11.27
N ASP A 98 -9.89 -8.55 11.61
CA ASP A 98 -10.10 -7.45 10.66
C ASP A 98 -8.79 -6.87 10.13
N PHE A 99 -8.75 -6.58 8.83
CA PHE A 99 -7.61 -5.94 8.19
C PHE A 99 -7.55 -4.44 8.51
N THR A 100 -6.35 -3.96 8.84
CA THR A 100 -6.07 -2.54 9.00
C THR A 100 -4.71 -2.17 8.42
N VAL A 101 -4.57 -0.95 7.90
CA VAL A 101 -3.30 -0.41 7.43
C VAL A 101 -2.79 0.66 8.40
N LYS A 102 -1.55 0.50 8.88
CA LYS A 102 -0.94 1.36 9.90
C LYS A 102 0.58 1.35 9.78
N HIS A 103 1.26 2.32 10.40
CA HIS A 103 2.70 2.22 10.64
C HIS A 103 2.96 1.19 11.75
N LEU A 104 3.84 0.23 11.47
CA LEU A 104 4.33 -0.71 12.48
C LEU A 104 5.31 0.00 13.41
N TYR A 105 4.96 0.16 14.67
CA TYR A 105 5.92 0.52 15.70
C TYR A 105 6.41 -0.74 16.40
N GLN A 106 7.68 -1.07 16.24
CA GLN A 106 8.34 -2.16 16.95
C GLN A 106 9.65 -1.65 17.57
N ARG A 107 9.64 -1.35 18.87
CA ARG A 107 10.85 -0.93 19.62
C ARG A 107 10.79 -1.43 21.05
N ALA A 108 11.94 -1.80 21.61
CA ALA A 108 12.09 -2.23 23.01
C ALA A 108 11.07 -3.29 23.44
N GLY A 109 10.82 -4.28 22.58
CA GLY A 109 9.85 -5.36 22.84
C GLY A 109 8.37 -4.96 22.74
N ARG A 110 8.06 -3.68 22.48
CA ARG A 110 6.68 -3.19 22.32
C ARG A 110 6.29 -3.14 20.86
N ILE A 111 5.12 -3.70 20.56
CA ILE A 111 4.46 -3.62 19.25
C ILE A 111 3.22 -2.73 19.40
N LYS A 112 3.05 -1.78 18.49
CA LYS A 112 1.80 -1.04 18.30
C LYS A 112 1.63 -0.67 16.83
N LEU A 113 0.40 -0.38 16.43
CA LEU A 113 0.08 0.08 15.09
C LEU A 113 -0.33 1.55 15.17
N LYS A 114 0.41 2.42 14.48
CA LYS A 114 0.18 3.87 14.51
C LYS A 114 -0.59 4.33 13.28
N ALA A 115 -1.63 5.12 13.50
CA ALA A 115 -2.27 5.83 12.40
C ALA A 115 -1.35 6.95 11.90
N ALA A 116 -1.45 7.27 10.61
CA ALA A 116 -0.90 8.51 10.04
C ALA A 116 -2.06 9.50 9.86
N ASN A 117 -2.77 9.73 10.96
CA ASN A 117 -3.82 10.72 11.10
C ASN A 117 -4.01 11.00 12.62
N PRO A 118 -3.79 12.23 13.10
CA PRO A 118 -3.86 12.57 14.53
C PRO A 118 -5.22 12.31 15.19
N THR A 119 -6.30 12.25 14.41
CA THR A 119 -7.65 11.99 14.94
C THR A 119 -7.93 10.50 15.17
N PHE A 120 -7.02 9.62 14.74
CA PHE A 120 -7.14 8.17 14.90
C PHE A 120 -6.13 7.68 15.95
N PRO A 121 -6.57 6.99 17.02
CA PRO A 121 -5.68 6.52 18.06
C PRO A 121 -4.76 5.38 17.59
N ASP A 122 -3.57 5.30 18.19
CA ASP A 122 -2.68 4.15 18.07
C ASP A 122 -3.38 2.87 18.59
N ILE A 123 -3.24 1.76 17.87
CA ILE A 123 -3.71 0.45 18.32
C ILE A 123 -2.57 -0.22 19.08
N VAL A 124 -2.77 -0.39 20.38
CA VAL A 124 -1.87 -1.16 21.26
C VAL A 124 -2.55 -2.49 21.55
N PRO A 125 -1.87 -3.64 21.34
CA PRO A 125 -2.45 -4.94 21.66
C PRO A 125 -2.83 -5.01 23.13
N LYS A 126 -4.09 -5.33 23.40
CA LYS A 126 -4.60 -5.61 24.74
C LYS A 126 -4.15 -7.00 25.22
N GLU A 127 -4.30 -7.27 26.50
CA GLU A 127 -4.01 -8.59 27.07
C GLU A 127 -4.86 -9.67 26.36
N GLY A 128 -4.22 -10.70 25.84
CA GLY A 128 -4.86 -11.77 25.04
C GLY A 128 -5.16 -11.39 23.58
N GLN A 129 -4.98 -10.14 23.17
CA GLN A 129 -5.17 -9.70 21.78
C GLN A 129 -3.94 -10.03 20.94
N THR A 130 -4.15 -10.58 19.75
CA THR A 130 -3.07 -10.85 18.79
C THR A 130 -3.07 -9.81 17.68
N ILE A 131 -1.88 -9.34 17.32
CA ILE A 131 -1.67 -8.52 16.12
C ILE A 131 -0.79 -9.34 15.19
N GLU A 132 -1.35 -9.73 14.05
CA GLU A 132 -0.61 -10.38 12.99
C GLU A 132 -0.26 -9.34 11.93
N VAL A 133 1.01 -9.21 11.57
CA VAL A 133 1.39 -8.43 10.39
C VAL A 133 1.25 -9.33 9.17
N TRP A 134 0.28 -9.01 8.31
CA TRP A 134 -0.03 -9.79 7.12
C TRP A 134 0.95 -9.54 5.97
N GLY A 135 1.37 -8.28 5.79
CA GLY A 135 2.31 -7.87 4.76
C GLY A 135 2.74 -6.41 4.86
N VAL A 136 3.77 -6.03 4.09
CA VAL A 136 4.33 -4.67 4.05
C VAL A 136 3.83 -3.94 2.82
N VAL A 137 3.33 -2.72 2.99
CA VAL A 137 2.92 -1.85 1.87
C VAL A 137 4.18 -1.25 1.24
N THR A 138 4.38 -1.49 -0.06
CA THR A 138 5.56 -1.02 -0.81
C THR A 138 5.27 0.24 -1.61
N SER A 139 4.04 0.38 -2.11
CA SER A 139 3.63 1.52 -2.93
C SER A 139 2.11 1.72 -2.90
N THR A 140 1.67 2.93 -3.27
CA THR A 140 0.26 3.25 -3.49
C THR A 140 0.06 3.85 -4.88
N ILE A 141 -1.02 3.45 -5.53
CA ILE A 141 -1.43 3.88 -6.86
C ILE A 141 -2.72 4.67 -6.71
N LYS A 142 -2.69 5.92 -7.17
CA LYS A 142 -3.83 6.83 -7.18
C LYS A 142 -4.44 6.86 -8.57
N GLN A 143 -5.75 6.66 -8.64
CA GLN A 143 -6.51 6.81 -9.86
C GLN A 143 -7.44 8.01 -9.68
N PHE A 144 -7.33 8.97 -10.59
CA PHE A 144 -8.23 10.12 -10.62
C PHE A 144 -9.40 9.82 -11.55
N PRO A 145 -10.62 10.31 -11.25
CA PRO A 145 -11.71 10.27 -12.21
C PRO A 145 -11.32 11.06 -13.47
N VAL A 146 -11.69 10.52 -14.62
CA VAL A 146 -11.54 11.12 -15.96
C VAL A 146 -12.91 11.30 -16.59
#